data_AF-A0A5P1EJ30-F1
#
_entry.id   AF-A0A5P1EJ30-F1
#
_cell.length_a   1.000
_cell.length_b   1.000
_cell.length_c   1.000
_cell.angle_alpha   90.00
_cell.angle_beta   90.00
_cell.angle_gamma   90.00
#
_symmetry.space_group_name_H-M   'P 1'
#
loop_
_entity.id
_entity.type
_entity.pdbx_description
1 polymer ?
#
loop_
_entity_poly.entity_id
_entity_poly.type
_entity_poly.pdbx_seq_one_letter_code
_entity_poly.pdbx_strand_id
1 'polypeptide(L)'
;MKLKDLGQSDAFDCPELHKVADEVEKVDKWMRQCHKIAEPLVGDLGSLCSELGKIKGTLLKALCIYRGPVGSRKAFCVCCPNDSEDNAYTCLTCEDCYHFSCMGPPLVAAGMANEYACPFCLCMESGTTTGPAGHPLGNRPEMASFVELLSRAEGFYEGIQEVALAQEIVELASQCKLYLTEIVNLALSHHGKDLSFVSENLQRALKGVAVAGMYDPQDGRSLESALFKNSWKIRVNKLLNGSKKPSILHIQRLLKEGLAIGIPSTDHFMQEIVDVKQISLKWAETAKKVVSDSGEMELSEVFKLITEGKSLPVHFDKEMKLLRERSVLYCICRKPYDQKAMIACDQCDEWYHFDCINLHEPPPKKFFCPACKPSHGEFITLSLPICHEERSNTDGEPHTPPACHKEAKRRHPKKARCSLEQKLEESNIDLSSILSYTEIDNLWRGNKRPLKRTVRRPSKFENLSQFLHLPQLNS
;
A
#
# COMPACT_ATOMS: atom_id res chain seq x y z
N MET A 1 -43.31 35.84 -35.00
CA MET A 1 -43.40 35.63 -36.48
C MET A 1 -44.84 35.90 -36.89
N LYS A 2 -45.58 35.01 -37.59
CA LYS A 2 -46.87 35.23 -38.30
C LYS A 2 -47.65 36.54 -38.09
N LEU A 3 -47.99 36.95 -36.86
CA LEU A 3 -48.65 38.24 -36.57
C LEU A 3 -47.84 39.47 -37.06
N LYS A 4 -46.51 39.44 -36.93
CA LYS A 4 -45.60 40.51 -37.40
C LYS A 4 -45.51 40.55 -38.93
N ASP A 5 -45.61 39.39 -39.56
CA ASP A 5 -45.43 39.19 -41.00
C ASP A 5 -46.73 39.47 -41.78
N LEU A 6 -47.89 39.27 -41.13
CA LEU A 6 -49.23 39.56 -41.68
C LEU A 6 -49.79 40.92 -41.22
N GLY A 7 -49.25 41.52 -40.16
CA GLY A 7 -49.71 42.80 -39.61
C GLY A 7 -49.34 44.05 -40.42
N GLN A 8 -48.65 43.90 -41.56
CA GLN A 8 -48.24 45.03 -42.40
C GLN A 8 -49.27 45.44 -43.46
N SER A 9 -50.37 44.71 -43.64
CA SER A 9 -51.45 45.07 -44.58
C SER A 9 -52.66 45.69 -43.86
N ASP A 10 -52.70 47.03 -43.86
CA ASP A 10 -53.90 47.87 -43.80
C ASP A 10 -54.81 47.82 -42.55
N ALA A 11 -54.35 47.33 -41.39
CA ALA A 11 -55.14 47.44 -40.14
C ALA A 11 -54.31 47.60 -38.86
N PHE A 12 -54.73 48.57 -38.03
CA PHE A 12 -54.32 48.81 -36.63
C PHE A 12 -52.87 49.24 -36.35
N ASP A 13 -52.60 50.53 -36.58
CA ASP A 13 -51.58 51.26 -35.81
C ASP A 13 -52.09 51.49 -34.37
N CYS A 14 -51.96 50.46 -33.53
CA CYS A 14 -52.50 50.44 -32.16
C CYS A 14 -51.43 50.11 -31.09
N PRO A 15 -51.64 50.54 -29.83
CA PRO A 15 -50.69 50.26 -28.76
C PRO A 15 -50.63 48.76 -28.39
N GLU A 16 -51.62 47.95 -28.77
CA GLU A 16 -51.61 46.49 -28.59
C GLU A 16 -50.61 45.81 -29.54
N LEU A 17 -50.49 46.29 -30.79
CA LEU A 17 -49.51 45.76 -31.75
C LEU A 17 -48.08 46.06 -31.28
N HIS A 18 -47.86 47.24 -30.70
CA HIS A 18 -46.58 47.61 -30.09
C HIS A 18 -46.21 46.69 -28.91
N LYS A 19 -47.15 46.44 -27.97
CA LYS A 19 -46.93 45.46 -26.88
C LYS A 19 -46.58 44.06 -27.41
N VAL A 20 -47.26 43.60 -28.47
CA VAL A 20 -46.96 42.30 -29.11
C VAL A 20 -45.57 42.31 -29.75
N ALA A 21 -45.14 43.42 -30.35
CA ALA A 21 -43.77 43.54 -30.88
C ALA A 21 -42.71 43.50 -29.76
N ASP A 22 -42.95 44.19 -28.64
CA ASP A 22 -42.07 44.19 -27.46
C ASP A 22 -41.90 42.78 -26.86
N GLU A 23 -43.00 42.03 -26.67
CA GLU A 23 -42.92 40.65 -26.17
C GLU A 23 -42.21 39.71 -27.16
N VAL A 24 -42.43 39.89 -28.47
CA VAL A 24 -41.70 39.13 -29.50
C VAL A 24 -40.21 39.45 -29.46
N GLU A 25 -39.79 40.70 -29.26
CA GLU A 25 -38.36 41.03 -29.13
C GLU A 25 -37.74 40.42 -27.85
N LYS A 26 -38.46 40.39 -26.73
CA LYS A 26 -38.00 39.71 -25.51
C LYS A 26 -37.77 38.22 -25.76
N VAL A 27 -38.71 37.54 -26.43
CA VAL A 27 -38.56 36.12 -26.81
C VAL A 27 -37.41 35.93 -27.80
N ASP A 28 -37.32 36.73 -28.87
CA ASP A 28 -36.21 36.64 -29.84
C ASP A 28 -34.84 36.89 -29.18
N LYS A 29 -34.77 37.78 -28.18
CA LYS A 29 -33.56 38.03 -27.38
C LYS A 29 -33.24 36.86 -26.45
N TRP A 30 -34.24 36.25 -25.83
CA TRP A 30 -34.11 35.05 -25.01
C TRP A 30 -33.62 33.85 -25.81
N MET A 31 -34.21 33.58 -26.99
CA MET A 31 -33.80 32.52 -27.91
C MET A 31 -32.31 32.65 -28.30
N ARG A 32 -31.87 33.87 -28.63
CA ARG A 32 -30.46 34.17 -28.95
C ARG A 32 -29.52 34.05 -27.75
N GLN A 33 -30.01 34.13 -26.51
CA GLN A 33 -29.21 33.81 -25.32
C GLN A 33 -29.16 32.31 -25.07
N CYS A 34 -30.31 31.61 -25.19
CA CYS A 34 -30.41 30.16 -25.03
C CYS A 34 -29.49 29.42 -26.01
N HIS A 35 -29.50 29.80 -27.29
CA HIS A 35 -28.63 29.23 -28.31
C HIS A 35 -27.14 29.36 -27.98
N LYS A 36 -26.67 30.54 -27.52
CA LYS A 36 -25.28 30.75 -27.08
C LYS A 36 -24.85 29.91 -25.87
N ILE A 37 -25.81 29.43 -25.07
CA ILE A 37 -25.56 28.54 -23.93
C ILE A 37 -25.47 27.08 -24.42
N ALA A 38 -26.23 26.70 -25.45
CA ALA A 38 -26.25 25.34 -26.02
C ALA A 38 -25.16 25.08 -27.08
N GLU A 39 -24.77 26.10 -27.85
CA GLU A 39 -23.80 26.13 -28.95
C GLU A 39 -22.47 25.38 -28.68
N PRO A 40 -21.82 25.44 -27.48
CA PRO A 40 -20.52 24.80 -27.25
C PRO A 40 -20.45 23.28 -27.48
N LEU A 41 -21.60 22.60 -27.54
CA LEU A 41 -21.72 21.14 -27.70
C LEU A 41 -21.93 20.67 -29.15
N VAL A 42 -22.24 21.55 -30.10
CA VAL A 42 -22.67 21.16 -31.45
C VAL A 42 -22.03 22.05 -32.52
N GLY A 43 -21.07 21.51 -33.27
CA GLY A 43 -20.35 22.25 -34.32
C GLY A 43 -21.10 22.40 -35.67
N ASP A 44 -22.43 22.32 -35.70
CA ASP A 44 -23.21 22.54 -36.93
C ASP A 44 -24.68 22.96 -36.64
N LEU A 45 -25.28 23.66 -37.61
CA LEU A 45 -26.48 24.50 -37.52
C LEU A 45 -27.79 23.71 -37.32
N GLY A 46 -28.03 23.23 -36.09
CA GLY A 46 -29.31 22.69 -35.68
C GLY A 46 -30.38 23.76 -35.42
N SER A 47 -31.62 23.33 -35.17
CA SER A 47 -32.58 24.17 -34.45
C SER A 47 -32.30 24.12 -32.94
N LEU A 48 -32.64 25.19 -32.21
CA LEU A 48 -32.43 25.27 -30.76
C LEU A 48 -33.09 24.10 -30.00
N CYS A 49 -34.31 23.71 -30.40
CA CYS A 49 -34.98 22.50 -29.91
C CYS A 49 -34.14 21.21 -30.10
N SER A 50 -33.35 21.09 -31.17
CA SER A 50 -32.45 19.95 -31.41
C SER A 50 -31.24 19.96 -30.47
N GLU A 51 -30.66 21.13 -30.20
CA GLU A 51 -29.54 21.29 -29.26
C GLU A 51 -29.98 20.99 -27.82
N LEU A 52 -31.09 21.58 -27.39
CA LEU A 52 -31.72 21.29 -26.10
C LEU A 52 -32.10 19.80 -25.99
N GLY A 53 -32.63 19.20 -27.07
CA GLY A 53 -32.92 17.76 -27.14
C GLY A 53 -31.68 16.88 -26.93
N LYS A 54 -30.51 17.27 -27.46
CA LYS A 54 -29.24 16.57 -27.22
C LYS A 54 -28.82 16.69 -25.75
N ILE A 55 -28.88 17.88 -25.15
CA ILE A 55 -28.58 18.11 -23.73
C ILE A 55 -29.49 17.23 -22.84
N LYS A 56 -30.81 17.29 -23.05
CA LYS A 56 -31.81 16.43 -22.37
C LYS A 56 -31.45 14.94 -22.49
N GLY A 57 -31.08 14.48 -23.69
CA GLY A 57 -30.66 13.09 -23.94
C GLY A 57 -29.42 12.67 -23.14
N THR A 58 -28.40 13.54 -23.07
CA THR A 58 -27.19 13.25 -22.26
C THR A 58 -27.47 13.20 -20.76
N LEU A 59 -28.35 14.08 -20.24
CA LEU A 59 -28.77 14.05 -18.83
C LEU A 59 -29.57 12.78 -18.50
N LEU A 60 -30.46 12.33 -19.39
CA LEU A 60 -31.17 11.06 -19.24
C LEU A 60 -30.21 9.86 -19.24
N LYS A 61 -29.15 9.87 -20.07
CA LYS A 61 -28.10 8.84 -20.06
C LYS A 61 -27.28 8.89 -18.76
N ALA A 62 -26.94 10.09 -18.26
CA ALA A 62 -26.29 10.26 -16.95
C ALA A 62 -27.13 9.74 -15.78
N LEU A 63 -28.44 10.03 -15.74
CA LEU A 63 -29.37 9.47 -14.74
C LEU A 63 -29.48 7.95 -14.82
N CYS A 64 -29.45 7.39 -16.02
CA CYS A 64 -29.39 5.94 -16.21
C CYS A 64 -28.09 5.32 -15.66
N ILE A 65 -26.96 6.04 -15.76
CA ILE A 65 -25.69 5.63 -15.15
C ILE A 65 -25.77 5.71 -13.62
N TYR A 66 -26.22 6.84 -13.05
CA TYR A 66 -26.34 7.02 -11.60
C TYR A 66 -27.23 5.97 -10.91
N ARG A 67 -28.37 5.63 -11.53
CA ARG A 67 -29.34 4.62 -11.02
C ARG A 67 -28.84 3.18 -11.11
N GLY A 68 -27.71 2.92 -11.77
CA GLY A 68 -27.14 1.58 -11.92
C GLY A 68 -27.88 0.68 -12.92
N PRO A 69 -27.51 -0.61 -13.02
CA PRO A 69 -27.93 -1.49 -14.10
C PRO A 69 -29.39 -1.97 -13.96
N VAL A 70 -30.34 -1.17 -14.46
CA VAL A 70 -31.74 -1.59 -14.67
C VAL A 70 -31.83 -2.55 -15.87
N GLY A 71 -31.32 -3.77 -15.69
CA GLY A 71 -31.41 -4.88 -16.63
C GLY A 71 -30.46 -4.79 -17.85
N SER A 72 -29.31 -5.47 -17.78
CA SER A 72 -28.49 -5.95 -18.91
C SER A 72 -28.41 -5.07 -20.18
N ARG A 73 -28.03 -3.79 -20.07
CA ARG A 73 -27.75 -2.90 -21.23
C ARG A 73 -26.27 -2.89 -21.63
N LYS A 74 -25.66 -4.06 -21.87
CA LYS A 74 -24.22 -4.21 -22.16
C LYS A 74 -23.80 -3.86 -23.60
N ALA A 75 -24.73 -3.44 -24.48
CA ALA A 75 -24.47 -3.23 -25.90
C ALA A 75 -24.08 -1.80 -26.30
N PHE A 76 -24.29 -0.81 -25.42
CA PHE A 76 -24.28 0.61 -25.82
C PHE A 76 -23.06 1.36 -25.29
N CYS A 77 -22.55 2.31 -26.10
CA CYS A 77 -21.51 3.23 -25.66
C CYS A 77 -21.97 4.05 -24.46
N VAL A 78 -21.16 4.16 -23.41
CA VAL A 78 -21.47 4.97 -22.23
C VAL A 78 -21.49 6.46 -22.57
N CYS A 79 -20.54 6.91 -23.38
CA CYS A 79 -20.20 8.32 -23.57
C CYS A 79 -21.09 9.09 -24.56
N CYS A 80 -21.96 8.41 -25.32
CA CYS A 80 -22.82 9.06 -26.32
C CYS A 80 -24.23 8.42 -26.40
N PRO A 81 -25.23 9.13 -26.96
CA PRO A 81 -26.54 8.57 -27.28
C PRO A 81 -26.58 7.79 -28.61
N ASN A 82 -25.45 7.69 -29.34
CA ASN A 82 -25.36 6.84 -30.52
C ASN A 82 -25.10 5.38 -30.12
N ASP A 83 -25.88 4.47 -30.68
CA ASP A 83 -25.90 3.04 -30.34
C ASP A 83 -25.33 2.15 -31.48
N SER A 84 -24.66 2.73 -32.48
CA SER A 84 -23.95 1.97 -33.52
C SER A 84 -22.78 1.16 -32.94
N GLU A 85 -22.66 -0.13 -33.26
CA GLU A 85 -21.56 -0.98 -32.78
C GLU A 85 -20.20 -0.68 -33.47
N ASP A 86 -20.22 0.06 -34.57
CA ASP A 86 -19.03 0.40 -35.36
C ASP A 86 -17.93 1.08 -34.52
N ASN A 87 -16.76 0.43 -34.50
CA ASN A 87 -15.53 0.94 -33.89
C ASN A 87 -15.67 1.27 -32.37
N ALA A 88 -16.10 0.27 -31.60
CA ALA A 88 -16.13 0.29 -30.14
C ALA A 88 -15.24 -0.79 -29.49
N TYR A 89 -14.94 -0.63 -28.20
CA TYR A 89 -14.30 -1.62 -27.34
C TYR A 89 -15.03 -1.78 -26.01
N THR A 90 -14.92 -2.96 -25.39
CA THR A 90 -15.46 -3.27 -24.05
C THR A 90 -14.36 -3.23 -22.99
N CYS A 91 -14.63 -2.63 -21.84
CA CYS A 91 -13.69 -2.60 -20.71
C CYS A 91 -13.68 -3.94 -19.96
N LEU A 92 -12.52 -4.58 -19.85
CA LEU A 92 -12.40 -5.87 -19.14
C LEU A 92 -12.61 -5.79 -17.62
N THR A 93 -12.52 -4.58 -17.03
CA THR A 93 -12.66 -4.38 -15.58
C THR A 93 -14.10 -4.05 -15.15
N CYS A 94 -14.93 -3.48 -16.02
CA CYS A 94 -16.32 -3.10 -15.67
C CYS A 94 -17.38 -3.40 -16.74
N GLU A 95 -17.03 -4.08 -17.83
CA GLU A 95 -17.93 -4.55 -18.90
C GLU A 95 -18.70 -3.47 -19.68
N ASP A 96 -18.40 -2.19 -19.44
CA ASP A 96 -18.88 -1.05 -20.23
C ASP A 96 -18.30 -1.04 -21.64
N CYS A 97 -19.10 -0.61 -22.63
CA CYS A 97 -18.65 -0.36 -24.00
C CYS A 97 -18.38 1.13 -24.25
N TYR A 98 -17.39 1.44 -25.10
CA TYR A 98 -16.98 2.79 -25.48
C TYR A 98 -16.53 2.85 -26.94
N HIS A 99 -16.93 3.86 -27.70
CA HIS A 99 -16.35 4.12 -29.03
C HIS A 99 -14.91 4.63 -28.93
N PHE A 100 -14.04 4.20 -29.84
CA PHE A 100 -12.68 4.74 -29.95
C PHE A 100 -12.68 6.25 -30.24
N SER A 101 -13.72 6.77 -30.90
CA SER A 101 -13.92 8.21 -31.14
C SER A 101 -14.39 8.99 -29.91
N CYS A 102 -14.99 8.33 -28.91
CA CYS A 102 -15.48 8.99 -27.69
C CYS A 102 -14.45 8.96 -26.55
N MET A 103 -13.68 7.88 -26.40
CA MET A 103 -12.74 7.68 -25.29
C MET A 103 -11.27 7.54 -25.70
N GLY A 104 -10.98 7.51 -27.00
CA GLY A 104 -9.65 7.16 -27.51
C GLY A 104 -9.39 5.64 -27.47
N PRO A 105 -8.16 5.21 -27.78
CA PRO A 105 -7.73 3.83 -27.56
C PRO A 105 -7.62 3.51 -26.05
N PRO A 106 -7.79 2.24 -25.64
CA PRO A 106 -7.43 1.77 -24.30
C PRO A 106 -6.02 2.19 -23.89
N LEU A 107 -5.86 2.66 -22.65
CA LEU A 107 -4.58 3.14 -22.16
C LEU A 107 -3.76 2.00 -21.56
N VAL A 108 -2.66 1.65 -22.22
CA VAL A 108 -1.71 0.62 -21.73
C VAL A 108 -0.91 1.18 -20.55
N ALA A 109 -1.37 0.92 -19.33
CA ALA A 109 -0.66 1.26 -18.11
C ALA A 109 0.51 0.28 -17.87
N ALA A 110 1.72 0.82 -17.72
CA ALA A 110 2.94 0.02 -17.57
C ALA A 110 2.89 -0.88 -16.32
N GLY A 111 2.77 -2.19 -16.53
CA GLY A 111 2.68 -3.20 -15.47
C GLY A 111 1.27 -3.71 -15.15
N MET A 112 0.24 -3.32 -15.91
CA MET A 112 -1.09 -3.97 -15.85
C MET A 112 -1.20 -5.18 -16.79
N ALA A 113 -2.07 -6.12 -16.46
CA ALA A 113 -2.29 -7.36 -17.21
C ALA A 113 -3.38 -7.27 -18.30
N ASN A 114 -4.21 -6.22 -18.27
CA ASN A 114 -5.37 -6.06 -19.16
C ASN A 114 -5.13 -4.93 -20.16
N GLU A 115 -5.00 -5.27 -21.44
CA GLU A 115 -4.78 -4.31 -22.54
C GLU A 115 -6.02 -3.43 -22.85
N TYR A 116 -7.18 -3.75 -22.26
CA TYR A 116 -8.48 -3.14 -22.53
C TYR A 116 -9.16 -2.60 -21.26
N ALA A 117 -8.45 -1.77 -20.50
CA ALA A 117 -9.01 -1.04 -19.35
C ALA A 117 -9.45 0.38 -19.78
N CYS A 118 -10.65 0.82 -19.36
CA CYS A 118 -11.11 2.18 -19.65
C CYS A 118 -10.50 3.21 -18.67
N PRO A 119 -10.36 4.50 -19.08
CA PRO A 119 -9.83 5.56 -18.22
C PRO A 119 -10.53 5.70 -16.86
N PHE A 120 -11.82 5.36 -16.77
CA PHE A 120 -12.57 5.35 -15.51
C PHE A 120 -12.04 4.30 -14.51
N CYS A 121 -11.80 3.05 -14.95
CA CYS A 121 -11.18 2.03 -14.11
C CYS A 121 -9.75 2.41 -13.73
N LEU A 122 -8.97 2.89 -14.70
CA LEU A 122 -7.57 3.31 -14.49
C LEU A 122 -7.45 4.46 -13.49
N CYS A 123 -8.39 5.40 -13.46
CA CYS A 123 -8.46 6.47 -12.44
C CYS A 123 -8.62 5.90 -11.02
N MET A 124 -9.43 4.83 -10.86
CA MET A 124 -9.61 4.16 -9.56
C MET A 124 -8.41 3.30 -9.17
N GLU A 125 -7.77 2.63 -10.13
CA GLU A 125 -6.69 1.69 -9.86
C GLU A 125 -5.32 2.33 -9.66
N SER A 126 -4.96 3.34 -10.48
CA SER A 126 -3.63 3.98 -10.46
C SER A 126 -3.44 4.90 -9.25
N GLY A 127 -4.52 5.52 -8.77
CA GLY A 127 -4.50 6.53 -7.72
C GLY A 127 -3.88 7.88 -8.14
N THR A 128 -3.31 7.97 -9.35
CA THR A 128 -2.81 9.22 -9.93
C THR A 128 -3.96 9.98 -10.56
N THR A 129 -4.30 11.15 -9.99
CA THR A 129 -5.36 12.04 -10.49
C THR A 129 -4.93 12.87 -11.70
N THR A 130 -4.34 12.21 -12.70
CA THR A 130 -4.54 12.63 -14.09
C THR A 130 -6.00 12.30 -14.41
N GLY A 131 -6.90 13.28 -14.19
CA GLY A 131 -8.32 13.15 -14.57
C GLY A 131 -8.44 12.72 -16.04
N PRO A 132 -9.49 11.97 -16.42
CA PRO A 132 -9.52 11.16 -17.64
C PRO A 132 -9.13 11.97 -18.89
N ALA A 133 -7.87 11.77 -19.32
CA ALA A 133 -7.19 12.60 -20.30
C ALA A 133 -7.69 12.28 -21.71
N GLY A 134 -8.81 12.90 -22.08
CA GLY A 134 -9.45 12.72 -23.39
C GLY A 134 -10.77 13.48 -23.55
N HIS A 135 -11.57 13.67 -22.49
CA HIS A 135 -12.84 14.40 -22.60
C HIS A 135 -12.67 15.91 -22.43
N PRO A 136 -13.09 16.74 -23.42
CA PRO A 136 -13.13 18.19 -23.27
C PRO A 136 -14.28 18.60 -22.33
N LEU A 137 -13.96 18.78 -21.05
CA LEU A 137 -14.86 19.35 -20.03
C LEU A 137 -15.19 20.84 -20.31
N GLY A 138 -14.32 21.56 -21.03
CA GLY A 138 -14.42 23.01 -21.25
C GLY A 138 -15.53 23.49 -22.20
N ASN A 139 -16.34 22.59 -22.76
CA ASN A 139 -17.35 22.88 -23.78
C ASN A 139 -18.79 22.54 -23.32
N ARG A 140 -19.09 22.68 -22.02
CA ARG A 140 -20.43 22.39 -21.47
C ARG A 140 -21.06 23.64 -20.87
N PRO A 141 -22.39 23.84 -20.99
CA PRO A 141 -23.09 24.88 -20.25
C PRO A 141 -23.08 24.64 -18.73
N GLU A 142 -23.04 25.73 -17.97
CA GLU A 142 -23.27 25.69 -16.52
C GLU A 142 -24.76 25.55 -16.19
N MET A 143 -25.05 24.82 -15.11
CA MET A 143 -26.41 24.77 -14.55
C MET A 143 -26.94 26.14 -14.13
N ALA A 144 -26.07 27.01 -13.61
CA ALA A 144 -26.42 28.39 -13.24
C ALA A 144 -26.92 29.21 -14.44
N SER A 145 -26.29 29.08 -15.62
CA SER A 145 -26.70 29.81 -16.83
C SER A 145 -28.08 29.42 -17.32
N PHE A 146 -28.48 28.15 -17.19
CA PHE A 146 -29.83 27.69 -17.52
C PHE A 146 -30.88 28.16 -16.49
N VAL A 147 -30.55 28.20 -15.20
CA VAL A 147 -31.46 28.75 -14.16
C VAL A 147 -31.67 30.25 -14.37
N GLU A 148 -30.61 31.01 -14.67
CA GLU A 148 -30.70 32.44 -15.00
C GLU A 148 -31.46 32.69 -16.32
N LEU A 149 -31.31 31.80 -17.31
CA LEU A 149 -32.08 31.86 -18.54
C LEU A 149 -33.58 31.64 -18.28
N LEU A 150 -33.94 30.71 -17.38
CA LEU A 150 -35.34 30.44 -17.05
C LEU A 150 -36.00 31.58 -16.26
N SER A 151 -35.30 32.23 -15.32
CA SER A 151 -35.87 33.42 -14.64
C SER A 151 -36.10 34.60 -15.58
N ARG A 152 -35.39 34.66 -16.71
CA ARG A 152 -35.62 35.62 -17.81
C ARG A 152 -36.79 35.25 -18.74
N ALA A 153 -37.40 34.07 -18.56
CA ALA A 153 -38.62 33.64 -19.24
C ALA A 153 -39.86 33.66 -18.33
N GLU A 154 -39.77 34.19 -17.11
CA GLU A 154 -40.91 34.32 -16.21
C GLU A 154 -41.98 35.24 -16.84
N GLY A 155 -43.22 34.73 -16.94
CA GLY A 155 -44.32 35.41 -17.64
C GLY A 155 -44.38 35.20 -19.16
N PHE A 156 -43.47 34.42 -19.76
CA PHE A 156 -43.61 34.01 -21.16
C PHE A 156 -44.80 33.05 -21.37
N TYR A 157 -45.26 32.94 -22.62
CA TYR A 157 -46.31 32.00 -23.00
C TYR A 157 -45.86 30.54 -22.86
N GLU A 158 -46.63 29.73 -22.14
CA GLU A 158 -46.31 28.34 -21.78
C GLU A 158 -46.09 27.41 -23.00
N GLY A 159 -46.64 27.76 -24.17
CA GLY A 159 -46.49 26.97 -25.40
C GLY A 159 -45.17 27.16 -26.14
N ILE A 160 -44.17 27.86 -25.59
CA ILE A 160 -42.83 27.98 -26.19
C ILE A 160 -42.02 26.71 -25.87
N GLN A 161 -41.82 25.88 -26.89
CA GLN A 161 -41.20 24.55 -26.77
C GLN A 161 -39.78 24.61 -26.16
N GLU A 162 -38.97 25.60 -26.54
CA GLU A 162 -37.62 25.80 -26.01
C GLU A 162 -37.60 26.12 -24.51
N VAL A 163 -38.61 26.82 -24.00
CA VAL A 163 -38.73 27.14 -22.56
C VAL A 163 -39.07 25.86 -21.77
N ALA A 164 -40.02 25.06 -22.27
CA ALA A 164 -40.37 23.77 -21.67
C ALA A 164 -39.17 22.80 -21.67
N LEU A 165 -38.42 22.71 -22.78
CA LEU A 165 -37.19 21.91 -22.86
C LEU A 165 -36.13 22.40 -21.87
N ALA A 166 -35.94 23.72 -21.72
CA ALA A 166 -35.01 24.28 -20.75
C ALA A 166 -35.41 23.98 -19.29
N GLN A 167 -36.71 23.98 -18.96
CA GLN A 167 -37.22 23.57 -17.65
C GLN A 167 -36.94 22.10 -17.37
N GLU A 168 -37.25 21.19 -18.31
CA GLU A 168 -36.93 19.76 -18.18
C GLU A 168 -35.43 19.51 -18.02
N ILE A 169 -34.58 20.26 -18.72
CA ILE A 169 -33.12 20.18 -18.62
C ILE A 169 -32.64 20.55 -17.21
N VAL A 170 -33.15 21.63 -16.61
CA VAL A 170 -32.80 22.03 -15.24
C VAL A 170 -33.28 21.02 -14.19
N GLU A 171 -34.47 20.44 -14.38
CA GLU A 171 -34.98 19.37 -13.50
C GLU A 171 -34.09 18.10 -13.58
N LEU A 172 -33.76 17.65 -14.80
CA LEU A 172 -32.90 16.47 -14.99
C LEU A 172 -31.46 16.71 -14.47
N ALA A 173 -30.94 17.93 -14.60
CA ALA A 173 -29.65 18.33 -14.01
C ALA A 173 -29.71 18.35 -12.48
N SER A 174 -30.82 18.82 -11.90
CA SER A 174 -31.07 18.78 -10.44
C SER A 174 -31.09 17.35 -9.91
N GLN A 175 -31.75 16.42 -10.62
CA GLN A 175 -31.71 14.99 -10.26
C GLN A 175 -30.29 14.40 -10.36
N CYS A 176 -29.50 14.78 -11.37
CA CYS A 176 -28.09 14.35 -11.47
C CYS A 176 -27.25 14.85 -10.28
N LYS A 177 -27.43 16.13 -9.91
CA LYS A 177 -26.77 16.79 -8.78
C LYS A 177 -27.09 16.10 -7.45
N LEU A 178 -28.34 15.67 -7.24
CA LEU A 178 -28.76 14.92 -6.05
C LEU A 178 -28.04 13.56 -5.95
N TYR A 179 -28.07 12.74 -7.00
CA TYR A 179 -27.37 11.45 -7.01
C TYR A 179 -25.85 11.59 -6.82
N LEU A 180 -25.24 12.59 -7.45
CA LEU A 180 -23.82 12.88 -7.29
C LEU A 180 -23.48 13.29 -5.85
N THR A 181 -24.31 14.14 -5.24
CA THR A 181 -24.17 14.57 -3.85
C THR A 181 -24.31 13.39 -2.87
N GLU A 182 -25.26 12.48 -3.11
CA GLU A 182 -25.45 11.25 -2.32
C GLU A 182 -24.20 10.36 -2.38
N ILE A 183 -23.67 10.08 -3.58
CA ILE A 183 -22.47 9.26 -3.78
C ILE A 183 -21.24 9.90 -3.12
N VAL A 184 -21.06 11.22 -3.26
CA VAL A 184 -19.95 11.95 -2.63
C VAL A 184 -20.05 11.90 -1.10
N ASN A 185 -21.23 12.14 -0.53
CA ASN A 185 -21.43 12.05 0.92
C ASN A 185 -21.19 10.64 1.45
N LEU A 186 -21.62 9.61 0.72
CA LEU A 186 -21.36 8.20 1.06
C LEU A 186 -19.85 7.87 1.02
N ALA A 187 -19.13 8.34 0.00
CA ALA A 187 -17.69 8.14 -0.12
C ALA A 187 -16.87 8.89 0.95
N LEU A 188 -17.31 10.09 1.33
CA LEU A 188 -16.65 10.92 2.35
C LEU A 188 -16.88 10.42 3.79
N SER A 189 -18.04 9.83 4.07
CA SER A 189 -18.41 9.26 5.39
C SER A 189 -17.96 7.81 5.59
N HIS A 190 -17.54 7.10 4.53
CA HIS A 190 -17.04 5.74 4.66
C HIS A 190 -15.65 5.69 5.31
N HIS A 191 -15.56 5.13 6.51
CA HIS A 191 -14.31 4.94 7.27
C HIS A 191 -13.84 3.48 7.38
N GLY A 192 -14.52 2.55 6.70
CA GLY A 192 -14.24 1.12 6.74
C GLY A 192 -13.05 0.66 5.89
N LYS A 193 -12.78 -0.65 5.95
CA LYS A 193 -11.70 -1.32 5.20
C LYS A 193 -12.11 -1.72 3.78
N ASP A 194 -13.40 -1.97 3.53
CA ASP A 194 -13.89 -2.38 2.22
C ASP A 194 -14.17 -1.18 1.32
N LEU A 195 -13.21 -0.91 0.43
CA LEU A 195 -13.29 0.16 -0.56
C LEU A 195 -14.01 -0.24 -1.84
N SER A 196 -14.45 -1.50 -1.99
CA SER A 196 -15.03 -1.99 -3.26
C SER A 196 -16.30 -1.23 -3.65
N PHE A 197 -17.28 -1.22 -2.75
CA PHE A 197 -18.55 -0.51 -2.92
C PHE A 197 -18.36 1.00 -3.09
N VAL A 198 -17.47 1.63 -2.31
CA VAL A 198 -17.17 3.07 -2.46
C VAL A 198 -16.55 3.37 -3.82
N SER A 199 -15.64 2.50 -4.29
CA SER A 199 -14.97 2.67 -5.57
C SER A 199 -15.92 2.46 -6.75
N GLU A 200 -16.84 1.50 -6.67
CA GLU A 200 -17.86 1.31 -7.71
C GLU A 200 -18.79 2.52 -7.83
N ASN A 201 -19.29 3.04 -6.70
CA ASN A 201 -20.15 4.23 -6.71
C ASN A 201 -19.39 5.48 -7.20
N LEU A 202 -18.14 5.70 -6.77
CA LEU A 202 -17.30 6.79 -7.29
C LEU A 202 -17.00 6.65 -8.79
N GLN A 203 -16.77 5.43 -9.29
CA GLN A 203 -16.61 5.18 -10.72
C GLN A 203 -17.91 5.48 -11.49
N ARG A 204 -19.06 5.11 -10.93
CA ARG A 204 -20.40 5.42 -11.46
C ARG A 204 -20.64 6.93 -11.53
N ALA A 205 -20.26 7.66 -10.49
CA ALA A 205 -20.31 9.13 -10.48
C ALA A 205 -19.38 9.76 -11.52
N LEU A 206 -18.14 9.27 -11.65
CA LEU A 206 -17.18 9.78 -12.64
C LEU A 206 -17.67 9.53 -14.09
N LYS A 207 -18.29 8.38 -14.36
CA LYS A 207 -19.00 8.11 -15.63
C LYS A 207 -20.20 9.07 -15.83
N GLY A 208 -21.03 9.24 -14.80
CA GLY A 208 -22.21 10.13 -14.83
C GLY A 208 -21.85 11.59 -15.14
N VAL A 209 -20.83 12.14 -14.45
CA VAL A 209 -20.27 13.48 -14.74
C VAL A 209 -19.63 13.54 -16.13
N ALA A 210 -18.90 12.51 -16.57
CA ALA A 210 -18.32 12.49 -17.91
C ALA A 210 -19.39 12.49 -19.03
N VAL A 211 -20.61 12.01 -18.76
CA VAL A 211 -21.72 11.95 -19.73
C VAL A 211 -22.65 13.16 -19.66
N ALA A 212 -22.89 13.75 -18.48
CA ALA A 212 -23.84 14.85 -18.33
C ALA A 212 -23.48 16.07 -19.20
N GLY A 213 -24.37 16.48 -20.11
CA GLY A 213 -24.17 17.62 -21.02
C GLY A 213 -24.21 19.00 -20.36
N MET A 214 -24.10 19.07 -19.03
CA MET A 214 -24.04 20.27 -18.22
C MET A 214 -23.03 20.06 -17.09
N TYR A 215 -22.48 21.14 -16.53
CA TYR A 215 -21.59 21.05 -15.37
C TYR A 215 -21.97 22.02 -14.24
N ASP A 216 -21.48 21.70 -13.05
CA ASP A 216 -21.51 22.53 -11.86
C ASP A 216 -20.09 22.54 -11.26
N PRO A 217 -19.45 23.72 -11.09
CA PRO A 217 -18.09 23.81 -10.58
C PRO A 217 -17.90 23.29 -9.14
N GLN A 218 -18.95 23.32 -8.31
CA GLN A 218 -18.89 22.87 -6.92
C GLN A 218 -19.02 21.36 -6.81
N ASP A 219 -19.85 20.74 -7.65
CA ASP A 219 -20.00 19.29 -7.70
C ASP A 219 -18.76 18.59 -8.27
N GLY A 220 -18.10 19.21 -9.26
CA GLY A 220 -16.80 18.75 -9.75
C GLY A 220 -15.75 18.69 -8.63
N ARG A 221 -15.61 19.78 -7.87
CA ARG A 221 -14.67 19.85 -6.72
C ARG A 221 -15.00 18.87 -5.60
N SER A 222 -16.28 18.60 -5.34
CA SER A 222 -16.69 17.66 -4.29
C SER A 222 -16.40 16.20 -4.70
N LEU A 223 -16.64 15.84 -5.96
CA LEU A 223 -16.27 14.55 -6.53
C LEU A 223 -14.75 14.36 -6.57
N GLU A 224 -13.98 15.35 -7.02
CA GLU A 224 -12.51 15.31 -6.98
C GLU A 224 -12.00 15.04 -5.57
N SER A 225 -12.50 15.77 -4.56
CA SER A 225 -12.12 15.58 -3.15
C SER A 225 -12.40 14.15 -2.66
N ALA A 226 -13.54 13.56 -3.03
CA ALA A 226 -13.85 12.17 -2.71
C ALA A 226 -12.93 11.17 -3.44
N LEU A 227 -12.62 11.41 -4.71
CA LEU A 227 -11.69 10.60 -5.51
C LEU A 227 -10.26 10.66 -4.96
N PHE A 228 -9.75 11.83 -4.57
CA PHE A 228 -8.46 11.99 -3.90
C PHE A 228 -8.38 11.17 -2.60
N LYS A 229 -9.43 11.24 -1.76
CA LYS A 229 -9.49 10.50 -0.49
C LYS A 229 -9.55 8.99 -0.73
N ASN A 230 -10.34 8.51 -1.68
CA ASN A 230 -10.41 7.08 -2.01
C ASN A 230 -9.10 6.58 -2.65
N SER A 231 -8.48 7.35 -3.55
CA SER A 231 -7.14 7.09 -4.11
C SER A 231 -6.10 6.89 -3.00
N TRP A 232 -6.07 7.77 -2.00
CA TRP A 232 -5.15 7.66 -0.89
C TRP A 232 -5.37 6.35 -0.10
N LYS A 233 -6.62 6.00 0.23
CA LYS A 233 -6.97 4.74 0.91
C LYS A 233 -6.55 3.50 0.10
N ILE A 234 -6.81 3.49 -1.22
CA ILE A 234 -6.38 2.42 -2.13
C ILE A 234 -4.85 2.31 -2.14
N ARG A 235 -4.11 3.43 -2.18
CA ARG A 235 -2.64 3.44 -2.15
C ARG A 235 -2.07 2.95 -0.82
N VAL A 236 -2.67 3.30 0.33
CA VAL A 236 -2.29 2.75 1.64
C VAL A 236 -2.54 1.24 1.68
N ASN A 237 -3.73 0.79 1.28
CA ASN A 237 -4.07 -0.64 1.22
C ASN A 237 -3.09 -1.45 0.35
N LYS A 238 -2.81 -0.96 -0.87
CA LYS A 238 -1.84 -1.59 -1.80
C LYS A 238 -0.40 -1.58 -1.27
N LEU A 239 -0.02 -0.60 -0.45
CA LEU A 239 1.33 -0.51 0.13
C LEU A 239 1.52 -1.45 1.33
N LEU A 240 0.52 -1.56 2.20
CA LEU A 240 0.60 -2.37 3.42
C LEU A 240 0.41 -3.88 3.14
N ASN A 241 -0.47 -4.23 2.20
CA ASN A 241 -0.70 -5.61 1.76
C ASN A 241 0.16 -6.00 0.53
N GLY A 242 1.12 -5.16 0.15
CA GLY A 242 2.03 -5.39 -0.97
C GLY A 242 3.18 -6.36 -0.64
N SER A 243 3.65 -7.11 -1.65
CA SER A 243 4.76 -8.07 -1.49
C SER A 243 6.12 -7.44 -1.16
N LYS A 244 6.28 -6.13 -1.40
CA LYS A 244 7.48 -5.35 -1.06
C LYS A 244 7.17 -4.41 0.12
N LYS A 245 7.73 -4.71 1.29
CA LYS A 245 7.55 -3.90 2.50
C LYS A 245 8.02 -2.45 2.28
N PRO A 246 7.23 -1.41 2.60
CA PRO A 246 7.66 -0.02 2.54
C PRO A 246 8.83 0.33 3.47
N SER A 247 9.47 1.48 3.23
CA SER A 247 10.38 2.11 4.18
C SER A 247 9.62 3.08 5.09
N ILE A 248 10.17 3.36 6.29
CA ILE A 248 9.54 4.29 7.25
C ILE A 248 9.35 5.71 6.68
N LEU A 249 10.21 6.14 5.75
CA LEU A 249 10.08 7.43 5.05
C LEU A 249 8.86 7.46 4.10
N HIS A 250 8.50 6.31 3.50
CA HIS A 250 7.31 6.21 2.65
C HIS A 250 6.03 6.30 3.51
N ILE A 251 5.99 5.59 4.64
CA ILE A 251 4.91 5.67 5.64
C ILE A 251 4.72 7.10 6.14
N GLN A 252 5.82 7.80 6.49
CA GLN A 252 5.77 9.20 6.92
C GLN A 252 5.27 10.16 5.82
N ARG A 253 5.59 9.90 4.55
CA ARG A 253 5.10 10.69 3.41
C ARG A 253 3.58 10.54 3.23
N LEU A 254 3.07 9.31 3.21
CA LEU A 254 1.63 9.04 3.07
C LEU A 254 0.83 9.58 4.25
N LEU A 255 1.36 9.53 5.47
CA LEU A 255 0.76 10.20 6.63
C LEU A 255 0.62 11.71 6.42
N LYS A 256 1.69 12.39 5.98
CA LYS A 256 1.63 13.84 5.69
C LYS A 256 0.63 14.16 4.57
N GLU A 257 0.55 13.30 3.56
CA GLU A 257 -0.39 13.43 2.44
C GLU A 257 -1.85 13.27 2.91
N GLY A 258 -2.17 12.22 3.68
CA GLY A 258 -3.52 11.96 4.20
C GLY A 258 -4.02 13.06 5.14
N LEU A 259 -3.12 13.64 5.96
CA LEU A 259 -3.42 14.82 6.76
C LEU A 259 -3.68 16.06 5.90
N ALA A 260 -2.91 16.28 4.84
CA ALA A 260 -3.09 17.42 3.93
C ALA A 260 -4.39 17.34 3.09
N ILE A 261 -4.83 16.13 2.74
CA ILE A 261 -6.11 15.87 2.05
C ILE A 261 -7.29 15.89 3.05
N GLY A 262 -7.03 15.88 4.36
CA GLY A 262 -8.07 15.89 5.40
C GLY A 262 -8.79 14.55 5.52
N ILE A 263 -8.03 13.46 5.64
CA ILE A 263 -8.53 12.15 6.10
C ILE A 263 -8.68 12.19 7.64
N PRO A 264 -9.84 11.83 8.22
CA PRO A 264 -10.03 11.81 9.67
C PRO A 264 -9.16 10.78 10.41
N SER A 265 -8.87 11.04 11.68
CA SER A 265 -8.19 10.09 12.59
C SER A 265 -9.06 8.88 13.00
N THR A 266 -10.36 8.91 12.68
CA THR A 266 -11.30 7.80 12.81
C THR A 266 -11.30 6.85 11.61
N ASP A 267 -10.57 7.18 10.54
CA ASP A 267 -10.52 6.39 9.31
C ASP A 267 -9.61 5.16 9.47
N HIS A 268 -10.09 3.96 9.09
CA HIS A 268 -9.33 2.71 9.23
C HIS A 268 -7.91 2.83 8.67
N PHE A 269 -7.74 3.38 7.47
CA PHE A 269 -6.43 3.47 6.82
C PHE A 269 -5.52 4.54 7.43
N MET A 270 -6.09 5.55 8.11
CA MET A 270 -5.32 6.52 8.90
C MET A 270 -4.83 5.90 10.21
N GLN A 271 -5.67 5.12 10.88
CA GLN A 271 -5.27 4.39 12.10
C GLN A 271 -4.19 3.35 11.78
N GLU A 272 -4.43 2.50 10.78
CA GLU A 272 -3.50 1.44 10.34
C GLU A 272 -2.10 2.02 10.01
N ILE A 273 -2.02 3.14 9.26
CA ILE A 273 -0.73 3.75 8.92
C ILE A 273 -0.08 4.54 10.07
N VAL A 274 -0.87 5.07 11.03
CA VAL A 274 -0.35 5.62 12.29
C VAL A 274 0.27 4.51 13.14
N ASP A 275 -0.41 3.38 13.32
CA ASP A 275 0.05 2.27 14.15
C ASP A 275 1.30 1.61 13.55
N VAL A 276 1.30 1.39 12.23
CA VAL A 276 2.49 0.98 11.47
C VAL A 276 3.68 1.87 11.77
N LYS A 277 3.51 3.21 11.77
CA LYS A 277 4.57 4.17 12.13
C LYS A 277 4.99 4.01 13.61
N GLN A 278 4.05 3.95 14.55
CA GLN A 278 4.35 3.88 15.99
C GLN A 278 5.15 2.61 16.34
N ILE A 279 4.66 1.44 15.91
CA ILE A 279 5.29 0.15 16.17
C ILE A 279 6.69 0.10 15.53
N SER A 280 6.82 0.57 14.29
CA SER A 280 8.09 0.60 13.55
C SER A 280 9.12 1.53 14.21
N LEU A 281 8.71 2.71 14.69
CA LEU A 281 9.61 3.63 15.40
C LEU A 281 10.04 3.08 16.76
N LYS A 282 9.10 2.52 17.54
CA LYS A 282 9.39 1.89 18.85
C LYS A 282 10.38 0.74 18.69
N TRP A 283 10.17 -0.15 17.72
CA TRP A 283 11.11 -1.24 17.44
C TRP A 283 12.49 -0.70 17.02
N ALA A 284 12.55 0.31 16.14
CA ALA A 284 13.81 0.88 15.68
C ALA A 284 14.59 1.61 16.79
N GLU A 285 13.91 2.15 17.80
CA GLU A 285 14.56 2.70 19.00
C GLU A 285 15.13 1.58 19.88
N THR A 286 14.36 0.53 20.18
CA THR A 286 14.84 -0.66 20.91
C THR A 286 16.04 -1.30 20.21
N ALA A 287 16.00 -1.46 18.89
CA ALA A 287 17.10 -1.99 18.09
C ALA A 287 18.39 -1.17 18.25
N LYS A 288 18.30 0.16 18.29
CA LYS A 288 19.46 1.05 18.49
C LYS A 288 20.04 0.96 19.89
N LYS A 289 19.19 0.80 20.92
CA LYS A 289 19.62 0.55 22.31
C LYS A 289 20.38 -0.77 22.41
N VAL A 290 19.80 -1.87 21.92
CA VAL A 290 20.40 -3.21 21.94
C VAL A 290 21.69 -3.33 21.12
N VAL A 291 21.81 -2.60 20.01
CA VAL A 291 23.08 -2.51 19.25
C VAL A 291 24.19 -1.80 20.04
N SER A 292 23.84 -0.96 21.02
CA SER A 292 24.77 -0.12 21.79
C SER A 292 25.04 -0.64 23.21
N ASP A 293 24.41 -1.74 23.62
CA ASP A 293 24.36 -2.24 25.01
C ASP A 293 25.65 -2.94 25.49
N SER A 294 26.69 -3.00 24.66
CA SER A 294 27.99 -3.64 24.95
C SER A 294 27.92 -5.11 25.42
N GLY A 295 26.81 -5.81 25.18
CA GLY A 295 26.60 -7.20 25.62
C GLY A 295 25.65 -7.40 26.81
N GLU A 296 24.95 -6.36 27.28
CA GLU A 296 24.02 -6.47 28.43
C GLU A 296 22.79 -7.35 28.16
N MET A 297 22.17 -7.28 26.96
CA MET A 297 21.01 -8.11 26.61
C MET A 297 21.40 -9.54 26.18
N GLU A 298 20.67 -10.53 26.70
CA GLU A 298 20.83 -11.94 26.32
C GLU A 298 20.50 -12.17 24.83
N LEU A 299 21.22 -13.12 24.21
CA LEU A 299 21.04 -13.47 22.80
C LEU A 299 19.62 -13.96 22.45
N SER A 300 18.92 -14.62 23.36
CA SER A 300 17.51 -15.02 23.19
C SER A 300 16.65 -13.81 22.81
N GLU A 301 16.80 -12.71 23.55
CA GLU A 301 16.04 -11.48 23.34
C GLU A 301 16.52 -10.73 22.08
N VAL A 302 17.82 -10.78 21.77
CA VAL A 302 18.33 -10.27 20.48
C VAL A 302 17.72 -11.05 19.30
N PHE A 303 17.63 -12.39 19.37
CA PHE A 303 17.01 -13.21 18.32
C PHE A 303 15.49 -13.02 18.24
N LYS A 304 14.82 -12.79 19.37
CA LYS A 304 13.41 -12.39 19.43
C LYS A 304 13.20 -11.04 18.73
N LEU A 305 13.98 -10.02 19.07
CA LEU A 305 13.92 -8.68 18.47
C LEU A 305 14.24 -8.70 16.96
N ILE A 306 15.18 -9.55 16.52
CA ILE A 306 15.44 -9.81 15.09
C ILE A 306 14.25 -10.48 14.40
N THR A 307 13.46 -11.28 15.11
CA THR A 307 12.28 -11.98 14.57
C THR A 307 11.07 -11.06 14.50
N GLU A 308 10.85 -10.23 15.53
CA GLU A 308 9.89 -9.12 15.52
C GLU A 308 10.20 -8.15 14.36
N GLY A 309 11.47 -7.75 14.19
CA GLY A 309 11.86 -6.85 13.11
C GLY A 309 11.66 -7.43 11.69
N LYS A 310 11.61 -8.76 11.53
CA LYS A 310 11.22 -9.41 10.27
C LYS A 310 9.70 -9.41 10.06
N SER A 311 8.90 -9.51 11.12
CA SER A 311 7.44 -9.54 11.01
C SER A 311 6.84 -8.16 10.74
N LEU A 312 7.50 -7.08 11.19
CA LEU A 312 7.09 -5.69 10.92
C LEU A 312 6.68 -5.43 9.47
N PRO A 313 5.65 -4.60 9.20
CA PRO A 313 5.24 -4.22 7.85
C PRO A 313 6.22 -3.26 7.13
N VAL A 314 7.30 -2.84 7.78
CA VAL A 314 8.32 -1.90 7.26
C VAL A 314 9.69 -2.59 7.24
N HIS A 315 10.52 -2.34 6.22
CA HIS A 315 11.91 -2.85 6.17
C HIS A 315 12.89 -1.94 6.93
N PHE A 316 13.88 -2.56 7.58
CA PHE A 316 14.88 -1.92 8.42
C PHE A 316 16.27 -2.56 8.23
N ASP A 317 16.79 -2.54 7.00
CA ASP A 317 17.98 -3.33 6.62
C ASP A 317 19.25 -2.96 7.41
N LYS A 318 19.41 -1.67 7.77
CA LYS A 318 20.54 -1.18 8.57
C LYS A 318 20.47 -1.71 10.01
N GLU A 319 19.36 -1.51 10.70
CA GLU A 319 19.14 -2.00 12.06
C GLU A 319 19.16 -3.54 12.10
N MET A 320 18.60 -4.23 11.10
CA MET A 320 18.69 -5.69 10.92
C MET A 320 20.14 -6.18 10.80
N LYS A 321 20.99 -5.47 10.05
CA LYS A 321 22.40 -5.80 9.89
C LYS A 321 23.16 -5.63 11.21
N LEU A 322 22.96 -4.49 11.88
CA LEU A 322 23.62 -4.18 13.16
C LEU A 322 23.21 -5.16 14.28
N LEU A 323 21.93 -5.52 14.39
CA LEU A 323 21.48 -6.54 15.36
C LEU A 323 22.09 -7.92 15.08
N ARG A 324 22.25 -8.30 13.81
CA ARG A 324 22.94 -9.55 13.45
C ARG A 324 24.42 -9.51 13.83
N GLU A 325 25.10 -8.38 13.61
CA GLU A 325 26.50 -8.18 14.01
C GLU A 325 26.65 -8.24 15.54
N ARG A 326 25.72 -7.63 16.29
CA ARG A 326 25.58 -7.74 17.76
C ARG A 326 25.24 -9.16 18.27
N SER A 327 24.66 -10.02 17.43
CA SER A 327 24.40 -11.43 17.78
C SER A 327 25.60 -12.37 17.56
N VAL A 328 26.69 -11.90 16.95
CA VAL A 328 27.93 -12.68 16.82
C VAL A 328 28.75 -12.54 18.10
N LEU A 329 29.05 -13.67 18.75
CA LEU A 329 29.90 -13.71 19.93
C LEU A 329 31.34 -14.08 19.58
N TYR A 330 32.27 -13.54 20.36
CA TYR A 330 33.70 -13.77 20.25
C TYR A 330 34.29 -14.19 21.61
N CYS A 331 35.55 -14.64 21.59
CA CYS A 331 36.33 -15.02 22.76
C CYS A 331 35.76 -16.17 23.62
N ILE A 332 36.44 -16.50 24.73
CA ILE A 332 35.93 -17.42 25.74
C ILE A 332 34.84 -16.78 26.62
N CYS A 333 34.86 -15.45 26.79
CA CYS A 333 33.90 -14.71 27.62
C CYS A 333 32.50 -14.56 27.00
N ARG A 334 32.28 -15.04 25.77
CA ARG A 334 30.98 -15.08 25.09
C ARG A 334 30.30 -13.71 24.96
N LYS A 335 31.08 -12.66 24.72
CA LYS A 335 30.58 -11.29 24.48
C LYS A 335 30.60 -10.94 22.99
N PRO A 336 29.76 -9.98 22.53
CA PRO A 336 29.93 -9.36 21.22
C PRO A 336 31.27 -8.60 21.12
N TYR A 337 31.60 -8.09 19.94
CA TYR A 337 32.79 -7.27 19.75
C TYR A 337 32.67 -5.94 20.51
N ASP A 338 33.49 -5.75 21.54
CA ASP A 338 33.46 -4.60 22.46
C ASP A 338 34.54 -3.54 22.17
N GLN A 339 35.08 -3.56 20.94
CA GLN A 339 36.15 -2.68 20.45
C GLN A 339 37.53 -2.81 21.14
N LYS A 340 37.71 -3.74 22.08
CA LYS A 340 39.03 -4.01 22.68
C LYS A 340 39.98 -4.72 21.72
N ALA A 341 41.25 -4.73 22.08
CA ALA A 341 42.28 -5.47 21.35
C ALA A 341 41.96 -6.97 21.34
N MET A 342 41.84 -7.55 20.14
CA MET A 342 41.59 -8.97 19.93
C MET A 342 42.64 -9.60 19.01
N ILE A 343 42.97 -10.87 19.28
CA ILE A 343 43.88 -11.68 18.45
C ILE A 343 43.15 -12.91 17.91
N ALA A 344 43.39 -13.24 16.64
CA ALA A 344 42.87 -14.45 16.00
C ALA A 344 43.84 -15.63 16.20
N CYS A 345 43.30 -16.84 16.38
CA CYS A 345 44.09 -18.07 16.49
C CYS A 345 44.44 -18.65 15.12
N ASP A 346 45.73 -18.81 14.81
CA ASP A 346 46.27 -19.33 13.54
C ASP A 346 45.78 -20.75 13.16
N GLN A 347 45.17 -21.48 14.10
CA GLN A 347 44.70 -22.86 13.90
C GLN A 347 43.17 -22.98 13.75
N CYS A 348 42.38 -22.01 14.22
CA CYS A 348 40.92 -22.12 14.20
C CYS A 348 40.15 -20.88 13.71
N ASP A 349 40.85 -19.77 13.44
CA ASP A 349 40.30 -18.47 13.00
C ASP A 349 39.44 -17.74 14.05
N GLU A 350 39.37 -18.27 15.28
CA GLU A 350 38.58 -17.69 16.39
C GLU A 350 39.32 -16.52 17.04
N TRP A 351 38.56 -15.48 17.42
CA TRP A 351 39.08 -14.23 17.99
C TRP A 351 38.94 -14.20 19.51
N TYR A 352 39.95 -13.64 20.20
CA TYR A 352 40.02 -13.56 21.66
C TYR A 352 40.49 -12.18 22.13
N HIS A 353 39.79 -11.55 23.09
CA HIS A 353 40.25 -10.32 23.73
C HIS A 353 41.54 -10.60 24.51
N PHE A 354 42.52 -9.69 24.47
CA PHE A 354 43.83 -9.88 25.11
C PHE A 354 43.68 -10.18 26.62
N ASP A 355 42.83 -9.42 27.31
CA ASP A 355 42.53 -9.57 28.74
C ASP A 355 42.01 -10.98 29.08
N CYS A 356 41.15 -11.54 28.23
CA CYS A 356 40.53 -12.85 28.44
C CYS A 356 41.48 -14.05 28.17
N ILE A 357 42.71 -13.78 27.75
CA ILE A 357 43.77 -14.78 27.57
C ILE A 357 45.07 -14.39 28.30
N ASN A 358 45.01 -13.37 29.19
CA ASN A 358 46.13 -12.79 29.92
C ASN A 358 47.32 -12.37 29.03
N LEU A 359 47.04 -11.90 27.80
CA LEU A 359 48.07 -11.47 26.84
C LEU A 359 48.47 -10.01 27.12
N HIS A 360 49.37 -9.83 28.10
CA HIS A 360 49.90 -8.51 28.48
C HIS A 360 51.17 -8.12 27.71
N GLU A 361 51.78 -9.06 26.99
CA GLU A 361 52.94 -8.84 26.12
C GLU A 361 52.52 -8.43 24.69
N PRO A 362 53.38 -7.74 23.91
CA PRO A 362 53.10 -7.44 22.51
C PRO A 362 52.81 -8.73 21.71
N PRO A 363 51.78 -8.74 20.85
CA PRO A 363 51.22 -9.96 20.29
C PRO A 363 52.27 -10.74 19.45
N PRO A 364 52.46 -12.05 19.72
CA PRO A 364 53.44 -12.85 19.01
C PRO A 364 53.07 -13.04 17.53
N LYS A 365 54.07 -13.20 16.66
CA LYS A 365 53.88 -13.42 15.21
C LYS A 365 53.05 -14.67 14.84
N LYS A 366 52.78 -15.55 15.81
CA LYS A 366 51.80 -16.64 15.73
C LYS A 366 51.15 -16.84 17.09
N PHE A 367 49.84 -17.01 17.13
CA PHE A 367 49.04 -17.24 18.34
C PHE A 367 48.16 -18.49 18.21
N PHE A 368 48.21 -19.33 19.23
CA PHE A 368 47.37 -20.53 19.35
C PHE A 368 46.54 -20.42 20.63
N CYS A 369 45.22 -20.48 20.51
CA CYS A 369 44.34 -20.37 21.68
C CYS A 369 44.41 -21.62 22.58
N PRO A 370 44.01 -21.52 23.86
CA PRO A 370 44.07 -22.65 24.81
C PRO A 370 43.35 -23.93 24.37
N ALA A 371 42.34 -23.82 23.49
CA ALA A 371 41.63 -24.97 22.92
C ALA A 371 42.35 -25.63 21.74
N CYS A 372 43.29 -24.94 21.09
CA CYS A 372 44.11 -25.45 19.98
C CYS A 372 45.47 -25.97 20.46
N LYS A 373 46.07 -25.27 21.42
CA LYS A 373 47.31 -25.67 22.10
C LYS A 373 47.12 -25.58 23.62
N PRO A 374 46.51 -26.59 24.26
CA PRO A 374 46.38 -26.63 25.71
C PRO A 374 47.78 -26.77 26.34
N SER A 375 48.22 -25.74 27.07
CA SER A 375 49.39 -25.80 27.93
C SER A 375 49.17 -26.82 29.05
N HIS A 376 50.23 -27.51 29.47
CA HIS A 376 50.14 -28.48 30.56
C HIS A 376 49.91 -27.78 31.91
N GLY A 377 48.95 -28.28 32.69
CA GLY A 377 49.00 -28.20 34.16
C GLY A 377 48.01 -27.24 34.84
N GLU A 378 47.75 -26.06 34.30
CA GLU A 378 47.02 -25.01 35.03
C GLU A 378 45.61 -24.75 34.47
N PHE A 379 44.60 -25.02 35.29
CA PHE A 379 43.22 -24.61 35.01
C PHE A 379 43.03 -23.14 35.38
N ILE A 380 42.57 -22.33 34.44
CA ILE A 380 42.14 -20.95 34.73
C ILE A 380 40.81 -21.01 35.49
N THR A 381 40.88 -20.88 36.82
CA THR A 381 39.70 -20.79 37.69
C THR A 381 39.01 -19.45 37.47
N LEU A 382 37.81 -19.49 36.89
CA LEU A 382 36.94 -18.31 36.78
C LEU A 382 36.30 -18.02 38.15
N SER A 383 36.67 -16.90 38.77
CA SER A 383 35.99 -16.40 39.96
C SER A 383 34.58 -15.94 39.60
N LEU A 384 33.56 -16.71 40.00
CA LEU A 384 32.17 -16.22 39.98
C LEU A 384 31.98 -15.13 41.06
N PRO A 385 31.14 -14.10 40.80
CA PRO A 385 30.63 -13.25 41.86
C PRO A 385 29.84 -14.06 42.90
N ILE A 386 29.93 -13.68 44.17
CA ILE A 386 29.14 -14.29 45.25
C ILE A 386 27.71 -13.77 45.16
N CYS A 387 26.76 -14.64 44.81
CA CYS A 387 25.34 -14.40 44.96
C CYS A 387 24.84 -15.12 46.23
N HIS A 388 24.14 -14.40 47.11
CA HIS A 388 23.40 -15.01 48.20
C HIS A 388 22.09 -15.62 47.67
N GLU A 389 21.87 -16.91 47.93
CA GLU A 389 20.56 -17.54 47.77
C GLU A 389 19.82 -17.59 49.11
N GLU A 390 18.54 -17.22 49.10
CA GLU A 390 17.54 -17.79 50.00
C GLU A 390 16.53 -18.58 49.16
N ARG A 391 16.10 -19.75 49.67
CA ARG A 391 15.43 -20.80 48.89
C ARG A 391 13.90 -20.69 48.88
N SER A 392 13.25 -21.28 47.88
CA SER A 392 12.17 -22.28 48.08
C SER A 392 11.77 -23.04 46.79
N ASN A 393 11.20 -24.24 46.96
CA ASN A 393 10.83 -25.21 45.90
C ASN A 393 9.41 -24.92 45.31
N THR A 394 8.89 -25.55 44.25
CA THR A 394 8.63 -27.00 44.02
C THR A 394 8.36 -27.37 42.54
N ASP A 395 8.47 -28.67 42.20
CA ASP A 395 8.30 -29.26 40.85
C ASP A 395 6.87 -29.35 40.27
N GLY A 396 6.79 -29.64 38.95
CA GLY A 396 5.54 -29.88 38.20
C GLY A 396 5.72 -30.35 36.74
N GLU A 397 6.32 -31.54 36.52
CA GLU A 397 6.38 -32.26 35.23
C GLU A 397 5.03 -32.97 34.86
N PRO A 398 4.87 -33.69 33.72
CA PRO A 398 5.64 -33.77 32.45
C PRO A 398 4.69 -33.46 31.24
N HIS A 399 4.64 -34.07 30.03
CA HIS A 399 5.35 -35.14 29.32
C HIS A 399 5.08 -35.08 27.79
N THR A 400 5.94 -35.62 26.92
CA THR A 400 5.53 -36.30 25.65
C THR A 400 6.69 -37.15 25.05
N PRO A 401 6.44 -38.30 24.36
CA PRO A 401 7.48 -39.28 24.02
C PRO A 401 7.75 -39.38 22.48
N PRO A 402 8.36 -40.45 21.90
CA PRO A 402 9.80 -40.43 21.59
C PRO A 402 10.17 -40.78 20.12
N ALA A 403 11.47 -40.74 19.81
CA ALA A 403 12.03 -41.07 18.49
C ALA A 403 12.14 -42.59 18.21
N CYS A 404 12.36 -42.96 16.94
CA CYS A 404 12.63 -44.34 16.50
C CYS A 404 14.04 -44.49 15.91
N HIS A 405 14.74 -45.56 16.28
CA HIS A 405 16.08 -45.93 15.79
C HIS A 405 16.12 -47.35 15.20
N LYS A 406 17.04 -47.54 14.24
CA LYS A 406 17.61 -48.84 13.81
C LYS A 406 19.10 -48.61 13.48
N GLU A 407 20.03 -49.55 13.66
CA GLU A 407 19.96 -50.85 14.37
C GLU A 407 21.36 -51.21 14.94
N ALA A 408 21.41 -52.13 15.92
CA ALA A 408 22.61 -52.45 16.71
C ALA A 408 23.50 -53.58 16.14
N LYS A 409 24.66 -53.86 16.78
CA LYS A 409 25.04 -55.22 17.30
C LYS A 409 26.45 -55.34 17.95
N ARG A 410 26.46 -55.80 19.23
CA ARG A 410 27.39 -56.83 19.82
C ARG A 410 28.88 -56.44 20.04
N ARG A 411 29.68 -57.03 20.96
CA ARG A 411 29.56 -58.21 21.89
C ARG A 411 30.52 -58.06 23.11
N HIS A 412 30.22 -58.72 24.24
CA HIS A 412 31.09 -58.95 25.44
C HIS A 412 31.60 -60.45 25.46
N PRO A 413 32.19 -61.10 26.52
CA PRO A 413 32.39 -60.70 27.95
C PRO A 413 33.60 -61.31 28.78
N LYS A 414 33.58 -61.07 30.12
CA LYS A 414 34.18 -61.84 31.27
C LYS A 414 35.71 -61.77 31.53
N LYS A 415 36.26 -62.12 32.73
CA LYS A 415 35.92 -61.91 34.19
C LYS A 415 36.99 -62.62 35.08
N ALA A 416 37.63 -61.98 36.08
CA ALA A 416 38.47 -62.64 37.12
C ALA A 416 38.77 -61.76 38.37
N ARG A 417 39.40 -62.35 39.41
CA ARG A 417 39.81 -61.82 40.74
C ARG A 417 41.00 -62.70 41.25
N CYS A 418 41.79 -62.47 42.31
CA CYS A 418 41.94 -61.50 43.43
C CYS A 418 43.41 -61.64 43.95
N SER A 419 43.97 -61.08 45.06
CA SER A 419 43.58 -60.19 46.17
C SER A 419 44.86 -59.70 46.92
N LEU A 420 44.73 -58.73 47.85
CA LEU A 420 45.73 -58.28 48.87
C LEU A 420 47.02 -57.61 48.33
N GLU A 421 47.62 -56.58 48.96
CA GLU A 421 47.19 -55.52 49.92
C GLU A 421 48.32 -54.44 49.94
N GLN A 422 48.44 -53.39 50.78
CA GLN A 422 47.80 -53.05 52.06
C GLN A 422 47.34 -51.56 52.12
N LYS A 423 47.84 -50.75 53.08
CA LYS A 423 47.32 -49.42 53.45
C LYS A 423 48.31 -48.27 53.25
N LEU A 424 47.78 -47.12 52.81
CA LEU A 424 47.65 -45.94 53.68
C LEU A 424 46.31 -45.22 53.34
N GLU A 425 45.83 -44.37 54.23
CA GLU A 425 44.54 -43.66 54.14
C GLU A 425 44.68 -42.36 53.27
N GLU A 426 43.64 -41.66 52.79
CA GLU A 426 42.25 -41.49 53.27
C GLU A 426 41.16 -41.65 52.17
N SER A 427 39.93 -41.19 52.44
CA SER A 427 38.68 -41.65 51.81
C SER A 427 38.28 -40.98 50.50
N ASN A 428 37.73 -41.79 49.59
CA ASN A 428 36.75 -41.34 48.59
C ASN A 428 35.34 -41.38 49.22
N ILE A 429 34.55 -40.33 48.99
CA ILE A 429 33.08 -40.42 49.04
C ILE A 429 32.55 -39.96 47.68
N ASP A 430 31.65 -40.76 47.11
CA ASP A 430 31.11 -40.54 45.77
C ASP A 430 30.06 -39.41 45.76
N LEU A 431 30.14 -38.53 44.76
CA LEU A 431 29.22 -37.42 44.53
C LEU A 431 28.43 -37.58 43.22
N SER A 432 28.21 -38.82 42.78
CA SER A 432 27.25 -39.24 41.75
C SER A 432 25.77 -38.90 42.05
N SER A 433 25.50 -38.07 43.06
CA SER A 433 24.18 -37.80 43.65
C SER A 433 23.68 -36.36 43.47
N ILE A 434 24.44 -35.46 42.83
CA ILE A 434 24.04 -34.07 42.57
C ILE A 434 24.39 -33.71 41.12
N LEU A 435 23.48 -33.02 40.41
CA LEU A 435 23.57 -32.65 38.98
C LEU A 435 23.40 -33.82 37.98
N SER A 436 22.36 -34.62 38.18
CA SER A 436 21.54 -35.09 37.05
C SER A 436 20.48 -34.03 36.70
N TYR A 437 19.92 -34.12 35.48
CA TYR A 437 19.13 -33.08 34.79
C TYR A 437 19.95 -31.83 34.39
N THR A 438 19.97 -31.36 33.14
CA THR A 438 19.17 -31.74 31.94
C THR A 438 20.06 -32.27 30.79
N GLU A 439 19.47 -33.03 29.87
CA GLU A 439 20.20 -33.96 28.98
C GLU A 439 20.99 -33.33 27.80
N ILE A 440 21.03 -32.01 27.68
CA ILE A 440 21.60 -31.31 26.50
C ILE A 440 23.15 -31.39 26.47
N ASP A 441 23.82 -31.50 27.63
CA ASP A 441 25.29 -31.45 27.71
C ASP A 441 26.00 -32.73 27.25
N ASN A 442 25.32 -33.89 27.29
CA ASN A 442 25.97 -35.19 27.09
C ASN A 442 26.39 -35.50 25.64
N LEU A 443 25.94 -34.72 24.64
CA LEU A 443 26.46 -34.79 23.27
C LEU A 443 27.85 -34.12 23.10
N TRP A 444 28.30 -33.30 24.06
CA TRP A 444 29.50 -32.47 23.90
C TRP A 444 30.82 -33.17 24.23
N ARG A 445 30.81 -34.32 24.93
CA ARG A 445 32.04 -35.02 25.37
C ARG A 445 32.63 -36.01 24.35
N GLY A 446 31.98 -36.17 23.18
CA GLY A 446 32.41 -37.13 22.16
C GLY A 446 33.48 -36.65 21.17
N ASN A 447 33.52 -35.36 20.83
CA ASN A 447 34.32 -34.85 19.71
C ASN A 447 35.38 -33.82 20.12
N LYS A 448 36.67 -34.16 19.99
CA LYS A 448 37.82 -33.25 20.20
C LYS A 448 38.01 -32.24 19.05
N ARG A 449 36.97 -31.45 18.72
CA ARG A 449 37.06 -30.24 17.90
C ARG A 449 36.02 -29.23 18.38
N PRO A 450 36.39 -27.99 18.72
CA PRO A 450 35.41 -26.92 18.86
C PRO A 450 34.65 -26.75 17.55
N LEU A 451 33.31 -26.76 17.61
CA LEU A 451 32.48 -26.21 16.53
C LEU A 451 32.93 -24.77 16.27
N LYS A 452 33.20 -24.43 15.01
CA LYS A 452 33.56 -23.07 14.59
C LYS A 452 32.46 -22.12 15.05
N ARG A 453 32.84 -21.11 15.84
CA ARG A 453 31.93 -20.16 16.49
C ARG A 453 31.77 -18.92 15.61
N THR A 454 32.82 -18.61 14.85
CA THR A 454 32.74 -17.82 13.63
C THR A 454 32.08 -18.60 12.48
N VAL A 455 30.93 -18.12 12.00
CA VAL A 455 30.35 -18.60 10.74
C VAL A 455 31.24 -18.12 9.59
N ARG A 456 31.75 -19.03 8.76
CA ARG A 456 32.49 -18.68 7.54
C ARG A 456 31.62 -17.77 6.66
N ARG A 457 32.17 -16.62 6.25
CA ARG A 457 31.63 -15.87 5.10
C ARG A 457 31.50 -16.83 3.89
N PRO A 458 30.39 -16.81 3.14
CA PRO A 458 30.31 -17.51 1.87
C PRO A 458 31.40 -17.01 0.92
N SER A 459 32.36 -17.87 0.59
CA SER A 459 33.43 -17.55 -0.36
C SER A 459 32.96 -17.81 -1.79
N LYS A 460 32.96 -16.75 -2.61
CA LYS A 460 32.58 -16.72 -4.03
C LYS A 460 31.11 -17.05 -4.35
N PHE A 461 30.33 -16.00 -4.60
CA PHE A 461 29.56 -15.96 -5.83
C PHE A 461 30.45 -15.31 -6.89
N GLU A 462 30.83 -16.07 -7.91
CA GLU A 462 31.44 -15.57 -9.15
C GLU A 462 30.66 -16.19 -10.32
N ASN A 463 30.64 -15.49 -11.46
CA ASN A 463 29.97 -15.87 -12.70
C ASN A 463 28.43 -15.99 -12.64
N LEU A 464 27.75 -14.87 -12.91
CA LEU A 464 26.74 -14.80 -13.98
C LEU A 464 26.38 -13.33 -14.33
N SER A 465 27.33 -12.60 -14.91
CA SER A 465 27.07 -11.25 -15.47
C SER A 465 28.12 -10.84 -16.52
N GLN A 466 28.22 -11.60 -17.61
CA GLN A 466 28.92 -11.22 -18.83
C GLN A 466 28.00 -11.33 -20.05
N PHE A 467 27.10 -10.35 -20.21
CA PHE A 467 26.59 -9.93 -21.52
C PHE A 467 26.01 -8.52 -21.39
N LEU A 468 26.73 -7.53 -21.93
CA LEU A 468 26.26 -6.24 -22.49
C LEU A 468 27.43 -5.24 -22.50
N HIS A 469 28.24 -5.28 -23.56
CA HIS A 469 28.91 -4.09 -24.07
C HIS A 469 29.08 -4.22 -25.58
N LEU A 470 28.50 -3.28 -26.32
CA LEU A 470 28.70 -3.10 -27.76
C LEU A 470 30.07 -2.46 -28.01
N PRO A 471 30.84 -2.90 -29.01
CA PRO A 471 31.84 -2.06 -29.65
C PRO A 471 31.15 -1.14 -30.69
N GLN A 472 31.60 0.11 -30.79
CA GLN A 472 31.34 0.92 -31.98
C GLN A 472 32.51 0.79 -32.96
N LEU A 473 32.14 0.67 -34.25
CA LEU A 473 32.82 1.19 -35.45
C LEU A 473 34.36 1.36 -35.42
N ASN A 474 35.06 0.65 -36.32
CA ASN A 474 35.81 1.29 -37.41
C ASN A 474 36.37 0.25 -38.40
N SER A 475 36.51 0.66 -39.67
CA SER A 475 36.83 -0.14 -40.87
C SER A 475 35.62 -0.87 -41.47
#